data_AF-A0A1V6CV62-F1
#
_entry.id   AF-A0A1V6CV62-F1
#
_cell.length_a   1.000
_cell.length_b   1.000
_cell.length_c   1.000
_cell.angle_alpha   90.00
_cell.angle_beta   90.00
_cell.angle_gamma   90.00
#
_symmetry.space_group_name_H-M   'P 1'
#
loop_
_entity.id
_entity.type
_entity.pdbx_description
1 polymer ?
#
loop_
_entity_poly.entity_id
_entity_poly.type
_entity_poly.pdbx_seq_one_letter_code
_entity_poly.pdbx_strand_id
1 'polypeptide(L)'
;MKDRRSKICTWIILLGLANFAVYVALYAYFYGEAVNGRVVKVPDGSERYFLQSGKEVSRAVFIYSGAHSISIWPTVAAIMLAMLTLAKDRIASAVHSTVTRGRTTFTVLAIVIAIITGFMTFVFTHQFVERLRHPVAHCPAAPALDAPQPAEGARPGGPAGA
;
A
#
# COMPACT_ATOMS: atom_id res chain seq x y z
N MET A 1 34.55 -21.76 -11.64
CA MET A 1 33.68 -21.50 -10.45
C MET A 1 32.95 -20.13 -10.49
N LYS A 2 32.77 -19.49 -11.67
CA LYS A 2 32.29 -18.10 -11.81
C LYS A 2 30.77 -17.95 -12.00
N ASP A 3 30.06 -19.00 -12.42
CA ASP A 3 28.61 -18.95 -12.71
C ASP A 3 27.71 -18.86 -11.46
N ARG A 4 28.09 -19.52 -10.36
CA ARG A 4 27.19 -19.69 -9.22
C ARG A 4 26.86 -18.36 -8.53
N ARG A 5 27.86 -17.49 -8.36
CA ARG A 5 27.69 -16.17 -7.70
C ARG A 5 26.82 -15.23 -8.53
N SER A 6 27.05 -15.16 -9.84
CA SER A 6 26.24 -14.32 -10.73
C SER A 6 24.80 -14.82 -10.82
N LYS A 7 24.58 -16.14 -10.92
CA LYS A 7 23.24 -16.74 -10.86
C LYS A 7 22.52 -16.40 -9.56
N ILE A 8 23.19 -16.52 -8.41
CA ILE A 8 22.61 -16.18 -7.10
C ILE A 8 22.21 -14.70 -7.06
N CYS A 9 23.06 -13.79 -7.56
CA CYS A 9 22.76 -12.37 -7.56
C CYS A 9 21.54 -12.02 -8.43
N THR A 10 21.44 -12.62 -9.62
CA THR A 10 20.25 -12.48 -10.48
C THR A 10 18.99 -13.01 -9.79
N TRP A 11 19.08 -14.17 -9.13
CA TRP A 11 17.96 -14.73 -8.36
C TRP A 11 17.50 -13.81 -7.23
N ILE A 12 18.43 -13.17 -6.51
CA ILE A 12 18.10 -12.19 -5.47
C ILE A 12 17.34 -10.98 -6.06
N ILE A 13 17.79 -10.45 -7.20
CA ILE A 13 17.10 -9.32 -7.86
C ILE A 13 15.69 -9.74 -8.31
N LEU A 14 15.55 -10.89 -8.95
CA LEU A 14 14.25 -11.41 -9.39
C LEU A 14 13.32 -11.66 -8.22
N LEU A 15 13.84 -12.19 -7.11
CA LEU A 15 13.06 -12.42 -5.89
C LEU A 15 12.64 -11.10 -5.23
N GLY A 16 13.51 -10.09 -5.21
CA GLY A 16 13.16 -8.74 -4.77
C GLY A 16 12.07 -8.10 -5.64
N LEU A 17 12.14 -8.28 -6.97
CA LEU A 17 11.12 -7.80 -7.90
C LEU A 17 9.78 -8.55 -7.73
N ALA A 18 9.83 -9.87 -7.54
CA ALA A 18 8.64 -10.67 -7.26
C ALA A 18 8.00 -10.27 -5.94
N ASN A 19 8.80 -10.04 -4.89
CA ASN A 19 8.32 -9.53 -3.60
C ASN A 19 7.65 -8.16 -3.76
N PHE A 20 8.26 -7.26 -4.54
CA PHE A 20 7.64 -5.96 -4.84
C PHE A 20 6.32 -6.14 -5.62
N ALA A 21 6.27 -7.02 -6.62
CA ALA A 21 5.05 -7.27 -7.37
C ALA A 21 3.94 -7.84 -6.48
N VAL A 22 4.26 -8.76 -5.55
CA VAL A 22 3.31 -9.27 -4.56
C VAL A 22 2.84 -8.16 -3.63
N TYR A 23 3.75 -7.31 -3.14
CA TYR A 23 3.39 -6.15 -2.33
C TYR A 23 2.42 -5.23 -3.07
N VAL A 24 2.73 -4.87 -4.34
CA VAL A 24 1.86 -4.05 -5.19
C VAL A 24 0.50 -4.70 -5.36
N ALA A 25 0.44 -6.01 -5.64
CA ALA A 25 -0.80 -6.75 -5.85
C ALA A 25 -1.67 -6.80 -4.58
N LEU A 26 -1.06 -7.09 -3.43
CA LEU A 26 -1.75 -7.09 -2.14
C LEU A 26 -2.24 -5.69 -1.78
N TYR A 27 -1.40 -4.67 -1.95
CA TYR A 27 -1.76 -3.30 -1.61
C TYR A 27 -2.83 -2.74 -2.55
N ALA A 28 -2.82 -3.13 -3.83
CA ALA A 28 -3.88 -2.86 -4.78
C ALA A 28 -5.16 -3.66 -4.50
N TYR A 29 -5.13 -4.71 -3.67
CA TYR A 29 -6.33 -5.43 -3.25
C TYR A 29 -6.94 -4.83 -1.98
N PHE A 30 -6.12 -4.55 -0.96
CA PHE A 30 -6.58 -4.00 0.31
C PHE A 30 -6.90 -2.50 0.22
N TYR A 31 -6.16 -1.75 -0.61
CA TYR A 31 -6.22 -0.29 -0.75
C TYR A 31 -6.04 0.48 0.59
N GLY A 32 -5.84 1.80 0.51
CA GLY A 32 -5.72 2.64 1.71
C GLY A 32 -7.09 2.97 2.32
N GLU A 33 -7.23 2.83 3.65
CA GLU A 33 -8.52 3.00 4.34
C GLU A 33 -9.22 4.34 4.07
N ALA A 34 -8.46 5.44 3.98
CA ALA A 34 -9.03 6.76 3.67
C ALA A 34 -9.23 6.98 2.16
N VAL A 35 -8.41 6.37 1.30
CA VAL A 35 -8.57 6.45 -0.17
C VAL A 35 -9.86 5.76 -0.61
N ASN A 36 -10.27 4.73 0.12
CA ASN A 36 -11.56 4.03 -0.03
C ASN A 36 -12.63 4.49 0.97
N GLY A 37 -12.33 5.50 1.78
CA GLY A 37 -13.28 6.08 2.69
C GLY A 37 -14.37 6.90 1.98
N ARG A 38 -15.31 7.42 2.77
CA ARG A 38 -16.39 8.27 2.27
C ARG A 38 -16.48 9.55 3.09
N VAL A 39 -16.72 10.65 2.39
CA VAL A 39 -17.10 11.93 2.99
C VAL A 39 -18.60 12.06 2.83
N VAL A 40 -19.32 12.27 3.93
CA VAL A 40 -20.77 12.42 3.96
C VAL A 40 -21.10 13.83 4.39
N LYS A 41 -21.94 14.52 3.60
CA LYS A 41 -22.51 15.81 3.99
C LYS A 41 -23.76 15.57 4.83
N VAL A 42 -23.77 16.13 6.03
CA VAL A 42 -24.89 16.03 6.97
C VAL A 42 -25.85 17.20 6.71
N PRO A 43 -27.17 17.05 6.97
CA PRO A 43 -28.15 18.11 6.74
C PRO A 43 -27.87 19.43 7.47
N ASP A 44 -27.03 19.41 8.51
CA ASP A 44 -26.57 20.58 9.25
C ASP A 44 -25.47 21.38 8.52
N GLY A 45 -25.05 20.93 7.33
CA GLY A 45 -23.98 21.53 6.54
C GLY A 45 -22.57 21.09 6.93
N SER A 46 -22.43 20.24 7.94
CA SER A 46 -21.13 19.68 8.36
C SER A 46 -20.73 18.46 7.51
N GLU A 47 -19.42 18.21 7.41
CA GLU A 47 -18.86 17.05 6.73
C GLU A 47 -18.39 16.01 7.76
N ARG A 48 -18.82 14.76 7.60
CA ARG A 48 -18.34 13.61 8.37
C ARG A 48 -17.44 12.74 7.51
N TYR A 49 -16.31 12.32 8.08
CA TYR A 49 -15.28 11.56 7.40
C TYR A 49 -15.26 10.13 7.94
N PHE A 50 -15.48 9.16 7.06
CA PHE A 50 -15.50 7.75 7.41
C PHE A 50 -14.40 7.00 6.67
N LEU A 51 -13.62 6.20 7.40
CA LEU A 51 -12.69 5.25 6.82
C LEU A 51 -13.43 4.10 6.12
N GLN A 52 -12.72 3.30 5.32
CA GLN A 52 -13.26 2.09 4.67
C GLN A 52 -13.89 1.12 5.69
N SER A 53 -13.31 1.00 6.89
CA SER A 53 -13.86 0.24 8.02
C SER A 53 -15.21 0.75 8.55
N GLY A 54 -15.66 1.93 8.12
CA GLY A 54 -16.88 2.57 8.60
C GLY A 54 -16.70 3.38 9.88
N LYS A 55 -15.47 3.44 10.42
CA LYS A 55 -15.12 4.27 11.57
C LYS A 55 -15.16 5.75 11.21
N GLU A 56 -15.92 6.53 11.98
CA GLU A 56 -15.91 7.99 11.89
C GLU A 56 -14.62 8.54 12.49
N VAL A 57 -13.97 9.44 11.75
CA VAL A 57 -12.71 10.08 12.15
C VAL A 57 -12.76 11.56 11.89
N SER A 58 -11.88 12.31 12.54
CA SER A 58 -11.74 13.74 12.25
C SER A 58 -11.17 13.96 10.85
N ARG A 59 -11.45 15.13 10.28
CA ARG A 59 -10.92 15.58 8.99
C ARG A 59 -9.39 15.43 8.91
N ALA A 60 -8.68 15.78 9.98
CA ALA A 60 -7.23 15.70 10.04
C ALA A 60 -6.74 14.25 9.92
N VAL A 61 -7.38 13.30 10.61
CA VAL A 61 -7.03 11.88 10.55
C VAL A 61 -7.31 11.30 9.16
N PHE A 62 -8.44 11.70 8.55
CA PHE A 62 -8.78 11.27 7.20
C PHE A 62 -7.76 11.74 6.16
N ILE A 63 -7.38 13.03 6.22
CA ILE A 63 -6.36 13.61 5.32
C ILE A 63 -5.00 12.96 5.54
N TYR A 64 -4.60 12.80 6.81
CA TYR A 64 -3.34 12.13 7.14
C TYR A 64 -3.29 10.70 6.59
N SER A 65 -4.35 9.90 6.80
CA SER A 65 -4.41 8.52 6.31
C SER A 65 -4.35 8.45 4.78
N GLY A 66 -5.03 9.36 4.07
CA GLY A 66 -4.97 9.47 2.61
C GLY A 66 -3.57 9.84 2.12
N ALA A 67 -2.98 10.89 2.69
CA ALA A 67 -1.63 11.33 2.37
C ALA A 67 -0.58 10.24 2.67
N HIS A 68 -0.72 9.56 3.81
CA HIS A 68 0.13 8.44 4.19
C HIS A 68 0.05 7.31 3.16
N SER A 69 -1.16 6.92 2.77
CA SER A 69 -1.38 5.88 1.74
C SER A 69 -0.76 6.26 0.38
N ILE A 70 -0.85 7.52 -0.02
CA ILE A 70 -0.23 8.02 -1.25
C ILE A 70 1.31 7.99 -1.14
N SER A 71 1.86 8.39 0.02
CA SER A 71 3.30 8.51 0.25
C SER A 71 4.06 7.17 0.23
N ILE A 72 3.35 6.05 0.40
CA ILE A 72 3.93 4.70 0.33
C ILE A 72 4.57 4.45 -1.03
N TRP A 73 3.90 4.80 -2.12
CA TRP A 73 4.38 4.57 -3.49
C TRP A 73 5.72 5.26 -3.80
N PRO A 74 5.88 6.60 -3.61
CA PRO A 74 7.17 7.24 -3.84
C PRO A 74 8.24 6.79 -2.85
N THR A 75 7.88 6.43 -1.61
CA THR A 75 8.85 5.93 -0.61
C THR A 75 9.42 4.58 -1.03
N VAL A 76 8.55 3.65 -1.46
CA VAL A 76 8.99 2.34 -1.97
C VAL A 76 9.82 2.50 -3.24
N ALA A 77 9.44 3.41 -4.14
CA ALA A 77 10.23 3.74 -5.33
C ALA A 77 11.66 4.18 -4.95
N ALA A 78 11.79 5.13 -4.01
CA ALA A 78 13.08 5.64 -3.56
C ALA A 78 13.96 4.52 -2.97
N ILE A 79 13.39 3.67 -2.11
CA ILE A 79 14.10 2.54 -1.51
C ILE A 79 14.58 1.56 -2.59
N MET A 80 13.70 1.18 -3.53
CA MET A 80 14.06 0.25 -4.60
C MET A 80 15.15 0.81 -5.53
N LEU A 81 15.03 2.08 -5.92
CA LEU A 81 16.02 2.75 -6.76
C LEU A 81 17.36 2.93 -6.04
N ALA A 82 17.35 3.23 -4.74
CA ALA A 82 18.56 3.29 -3.92
C ALA A 82 19.25 1.92 -3.86
N MET A 83 18.49 0.85 -3.56
CA MET A 83 19.02 -0.52 -3.51
C MET A 83 19.54 -0.97 -4.88
N LEU A 84 18.85 -0.61 -5.97
CA LEU A 84 19.29 -0.90 -7.33
C LEU A 84 20.61 -0.18 -7.67
N THR A 85 20.76 1.06 -7.21
CA THR A 85 21.98 1.87 -7.39
C THR A 85 23.15 1.26 -6.60
N LEU A 86 22.93 0.85 -5.35
CA LEU A 86 23.94 0.16 -4.54
C LEU A 86 24.33 -1.20 -5.11
N ALA A 87 23.38 -1.94 -5.69
CA ALA A 87 23.63 -3.24 -6.31
C ALA A 87 24.41 -3.13 -7.63
N LYS A 88 24.24 -2.03 -8.38
CA LYS A 88 24.83 -1.81 -9.70
C LYS A 88 26.36 -2.01 -9.69
N ASP A 89 27.07 -1.43 -8.73
CA ASP A 89 28.54 -1.46 -8.73
C ASP A 89 29.10 -2.86 -8.40
N ARG A 90 28.43 -3.58 -7.50
CA ARG A 90 28.78 -4.97 -7.15
C ARG A 90 28.49 -5.95 -8.28
N ILE A 91 27.48 -5.68 -9.11
CA ILE A 91 27.11 -6.55 -10.23
C ILE A 91 27.93 -6.22 -11.48
N ALA A 92 28.19 -4.93 -11.74
CA ALA A 92 29.04 -4.50 -12.85
C ALA A 92 30.45 -5.09 -12.75
N SER A 93 31.00 -5.16 -11.53
CA SER A 93 32.30 -5.81 -11.27
C SER A 93 32.27 -7.34 -11.40
N ALA A 94 31.10 -7.98 -11.23
CA ALA A 94 30.94 -9.43 -11.39
C ALA A 94 30.77 -9.87 -12.85
N VAL A 95 30.30 -8.99 -13.74
CA VAL A 95 29.99 -9.31 -15.15
C VAL A 95 31.09 -8.78 -16.08
N HIS A 96 32.17 -9.53 -16.21
CA HIS A 96 33.37 -9.13 -16.97
C HIS A 96 33.19 -9.04 -18.51
N SER A 97 32.09 -9.57 -19.07
CA SER A 97 31.90 -9.70 -20.54
C SER A 97 30.73 -8.86 -21.08
N THR A 98 30.02 -8.10 -20.24
CA THR A 98 28.75 -7.46 -20.66
C THR A 98 28.45 -6.19 -19.85
N VAL A 99 29.47 -5.38 -19.58
CA VAL A 99 29.33 -4.09 -18.87
C VAL A 99 28.24 -3.19 -19.48
N THR A 100 28.12 -3.18 -20.81
CA THR A 100 27.04 -2.48 -21.54
C THR A 100 25.66 -3.11 -21.29
N ARG A 101 25.53 -4.45 -21.35
CA ARG A 101 24.25 -5.17 -21.10
C ARG A 101 23.79 -5.05 -19.64
N GLY A 102 24.72 -5.00 -18.69
CA GLY A 102 24.42 -4.72 -17.28
C GLY A 102 23.79 -3.35 -17.12
N ARG A 103 24.44 -2.30 -17.64
CA ARG A 103 23.95 -0.91 -17.55
C ARG A 103 22.53 -0.75 -18.10
N THR A 104 22.25 -1.31 -19.28
CA THR A 104 20.91 -1.26 -19.88
C THR A 104 19.88 -2.00 -19.04
N THR A 105 20.21 -3.15 -18.47
CA THR A 105 19.30 -3.94 -17.61
C THR A 105 18.91 -3.17 -16.34
N PHE A 106 19.88 -2.50 -15.69
CA PHE A 106 19.61 -1.65 -14.53
C PHE A 106 18.74 -0.45 -14.88
N THR A 107 19.00 0.21 -16.01
CA THR A 107 18.19 1.34 -16.47
C THR A 107 16.76 0.92 -16.78
N VAL A 108 16.56 -0.21 -17.47
CA VAL A 108 15.21 -0.74 -17.74
C VAL A 108 14.48 -1.05 -16.44
N LEU A 109 15.13 -1.71 -15.48
CA LEU A 109 14.50 -2.02 -14.19
C LEU A 109 14.15 -0.75 -13.40
N ALA A 110 15.04 0.24 -13.39
CA ALA A 110 14.78 1.54 -12.76
C ALA A 110 13.57 2.26 -13.40
N ILE A 111 13.48 2.26 -14.74
CA ILE A 111 12.35 2.83 -15.48
C ILE A 111 11.06 2.10 -15.14
N VAL A 112 11.06 0.77 -15.13
CA VAL A 112 9.88 -0.04 -14.78
C VAL A 112 9.40 0.28 -13.37
N ILE A 113 10.29 0.32 -12.39
CA ILE A 113 9.96 0.70 -11.00
C ILE A 113 9.33 2.09 -10.98
N ALA A 114 10.00 3.08 -11.59
CA ALA A 114 9.54 4.46 -11.59
C ALA A 114 8.15 4.63 -12.25
N ILE A 115 7.91 3.95 -13.38
CA ILE A 115 6.62 3.97 -14.08
C ILE A 115 5.53 3.37 -13.20
N ILE A 116 5.74 2.17 -12.64
CA ILE A 116 4.72 1.48 -11.83
C ILE A 116 4.39 2.31 -10.58
N THR A 117 5.40 2.75 -9.85
CA THR A 117 5.19 3.53 -8.62
C THR A 117 4.60 4.90 -8.92
N GLY A 118 5.02 5.55 -10.00
CA GLY A 118 4.46 6.83 -10.44
C GLY A 118 3.00 6.72 -10.84
N PHE A 119 2.66 5.69 -11.63
CA PHE A 119 1.28 5.39 -11.99
C PHE A 119 0.39 5.14 -10.77
N MET A 120 0.84 4.29 -9.84
CA MET A 120 0.08 4.02 -8.62
C MET A 120 -0.08 5.25 -7.73
N THR A 121 0.96 6.08 -7.61
CA THR A 121 0.89 7.38 -6.91
C THR A 121 -0.19 8.27 -7.53
N PHE A 122 -0.21 8.35 -8.87
CA PHE A 122 -1.19 9.14 -9.60
C PHE A 122 -2.62 8.64 -9.38
N VAL A 123 -2.85 7.33 -9.52
CA VAL A 123 -4.17 6.70 -9.31
C VAL A 123 -4.69 6.97 -7.89
N PHE A 124 -3.87 6.74 -6.87
CA PHE A 124 -4.27 6.95 -5.48
C PHE A 124 -4.53 8.42 -5.17
N THR A 125 -3.71 9.31 -5.72
CA THR A 125 -3.91 10.76 -5.57
C THR A 125 -5.21 11.21 -6.22
N HIS A 126 -5.48 10.77 -7.45
CA HIS A 126 -6.69 11.12 -8.18
C HIS A 126 -7.94 10.65 -7.44
N GLN A 127 -7.96 9.37 -7.07
CA GLN A 127 -9.08 8.78 -6.34
C GLN A 127 -9.32 9.51 -5.01
N PHE A 128 -8.27 9.84 -4.27
CA PHE A 128 -8.40 10.57 -3.02
C PHE A 128 -8.96 11.98 -3.20
N VAL A 129 -8.48 12.72 -4.23
CA VAL A 129 -8.97 14.06 -4.55
C VAL A 129 -10.43 14.03 -5.03
N GLU A 130 -10.81 13.07 -5.88
CA GLU A 130 -12.20 12.91 -6.33
C GLU A 130 -13.15 12.66 -5.16
N ARG A 131 -12.75 11.81 -4.21
CA ARG A 131 -13.54 11.52 -3.00
C ARG A 131 -13.72 12.75 -2.10
N LEU A 132 -12.71 13.60 -2.01
CA LEU A 132 -12.80 14.87 -1.29
C LEU A 132 -13.67 15.90 -2.01
N ARG A 133 -13.69 15.89 -3.36
CA ARG A 133 -14.48 16.83 -4.17
C ARG A 133 -15.96 16.43 -4.30
N HIS A 134 -16.26 15.14 -4.29
CA HIS A 134 -17.62 14.61 -4.45
C HIS A 134 -18.06 13.85 -3.17
N PRO A 135 -18.36 14.58 -2.08
CA PRO A 135 -18.94 13.97 -0.90
C PRO A 135 -20.30 13.36 -1.24
N VAL A 136 -20.50 12.12 -0.80
CA VAL A 136 -21.71 11.36 -1.09
C VAL A 136 -22.84 11.93 -0.26
N ALA A 137 -23.93 12.36 -0.91
CA ALA A 137 -25.09 12.95 -0.25
C ALA A 137 -25.92 11.95 0.58
N HIS A 138 -25.58 10.66 0.52
CA HIS A 138 -26.29 9.63 1.27
C HIS A 138 -25.63 9.49 2.63
N CYS A 139 -26.43 9.71 3.68
CA CYS A 139 -26.15 9.28 5.03
C CYS A 139 -26.66 7.84 5.13
N PRO A 140 -25.82 6.78 5.00
CA PRO A 140 -26.23 5.50 5.54
C PRO A 140 -26.22 5.69 7.05
N ALA A 141 -27.35 5.39 7.71
CA ALA A 141 -27.44 5.31 9.16
C ALA A 141 -26.17 4.65 9.68
N ALA A 142 -25.44 5.35 10.56
CA ALA A 142 -24.25 4.80 11.17
C ALA A 142 -24.58 3.40 11.69
N PRO A 143 -23.80 2.34 11.37
CA PRO A 143 -23.96 1.09 12.10
C PRO A 143 -23.76 1.42 13.56
N ALA A 144 -24.81 1.19 14.37
CA ALA A 144 -24.85 1.54 15.78
C ALA A 144 -23.62 0.94 16.48
N LEU A 145 -22.62 1.78 16.76
CA LEU A 145 -21.42 1.44 17.52
C LEU A 145 -21.67 1.44 19.03
N ASP A 146 -22.93 1.60 19.46
CA ASP A 146 -23.36 1.56 20.87
C ASP A 146 -24.04 0.25 21.28
N ALA A 147 -23.96 -0.81 20.47
CA ALA A 147 -24.30 -2.13 21.00
C ALA A 147 -23.15 -2.58 21.92
N PRO A 148 -23.36 -2.71 23.26
CA PRO A 148 -22.33 -3.23 24.12
C PRO A 148 -21.94 -4.62 23.61
N GLN A 149 -20.65 -4.79 23.30
CA GLN A 149 -20.08 -6.10 22.98
C GLN A 149 -20.44 -7.04 24.14
N PRO A 150 -21.15 -8.17 23.90
CA PRO A 150 -21.38 -9.13 24.96
C PRO A 150 -20.01 -9.63 25.42
N ALA A 151 -19.75 -9.46 26.72
CA ALA A 151 -18.51 -9.88 27.35
C ALA A 151 -18.23 -11.36 27.02
N GLU A 152 -17.23 -11.60 26.18
CA GLU A 152 -16.72 -12.93 25.86
C GLU A 152 -15.98 -13.46 27.10
N GLY A 153 -16.71 -14.10 28.01
CA GLY A 153 -16.12 -14.53 29.29
C GLY A 153 -16.94 -15.43 30.21
N ALA A 154 -18.10 -15.95 29.81
CA ALA A 154 -18.84 -16.92 30.63
C ALA A 154 -18.82 -18.31 29.96
N ARG A 155 -17.91 -19.17 30.43
CA ARG A 155 -17.89 -20.60 30.07
C ARG A 155 -19.22 -21.25 30.45
N PRO A 156 -19.84 -22.08 29.58
CA PRO A 156 -20.94 -22.93 29.98
C PRO A 156 -20.38 -24.15 30.72
N GLY A 157 -20.41 -24.11 32.06
CA GLY A 157 -20.32 -25.31 32.89
C GLY A 157 -21.69 -26.00 32.91
N GLY A 158 -21.74 -27.26 32.48
CA GLY A 158 -22.93 -28.10 32.40
C GLY A 158 -23.51 -28.57 33.76
N PRO A 159 -24.34 -29.62 33.76
CA PRO A 159 -25.75 -29.54 34.14
C PRO A 159 -26.06 -29.95 35.60
N ALA A 160 -27.33 -29.72 35.95
CA ALA A 160 -28.02 -30.05 37.19
C ALA A 160 -27.81 -31.50 37.69
N GLY A 161 -27.78 -31.68 39.02
CA GLY A 161 -27.91 -32.99 39.67
C GLY A 161 -27.86 -32.92 41.20
N ALA A 162 -28.95 -33.38 41.81
CA ALA A 162 -29.23 -33.67 43.24
C ALA A 162 -29.63 -32.50 44.15
#